data_AF-A0A0L8GSJ4-F1
#
_entry.id   AF-A0A0L8GSJ4-F1
#
_cell.length_a   1.000
_cell.length_b   1.000
_cell.length_c   1.000
_cell.angle_alpha   90.00
_cell.angle_beta   90.00
_cell.angle_gamma   90.00
#
_symmetry.space_group_name_H-M   'P 1'
#
loop_
_entity.id
_entity.type
_entity.pdbx_description
1 polymer ?
#
loop_
_entity_poly.entity_id
_entity_poly.type
_entity_poly.pdbx_seq_one_letter_code
_entity_poly.pdbx_strand_id
1 'polypeptide(L)' 'MPNESSIELSYDDVRQVILQYGFQFEKEETGVKTTYTQNPRSMLQYQYESVFFVARKPA' A
#
# COMPACT_ATOMS: atom_id res chain seq x y z
N MET A 1 -21.74 2.94 -3.35
CA MET A 1 -23.04 3.51 -3.78
C MET A 1 -23.15 3.42 -5.30
N PRO A 2 -24.36 3.30 -5.90
CA PRO A 2 -24.46 3.35 -7.36
C PRO A 2 -23.95 4.73 -7.82
N ASN A 3 -22.89 4.73 -8.63
CA ASN A 3 -22.06 5.87 -9.12
C ASN A 3 -20.70 6.11 -8.45
N GLU A 4 -20.24 5.25 -7.54
CA GLU A 4 -18.84 5.31 -7.08
C GLU A 4 -17.96 4.41 -7.97
N SER A 5 -17.20 5.01 -8.89
CA SER A 5 -16.18 4.29 -9.65
C SER A 5 -14.94 4.08 -8.79
N SER A 6 -14.60 2.83 -8.55
CA SER A 6 -13.38 2.44 -7.85
C SER A 6 -12.62 1.42 -8.68
N ILE A 7 -11.29 1.55 -8.74
CA ILE A 7 -10.39 0.59 -9.40
C ILE A 7 -9.46 0.07 -8.31
N GLU A 8 -9.77 -1.11 -7.79
CA GLU A 8 -8.98 -1.79 -6.78
C GLU A 8 -7.86 -2.59 -7.44
N LEU A 9 -6.63 -2.07 -7.34
CA LEU A 9 -5.44 -2.73 -7.86
C LEU A 9 -4.74 -3.58 -6.79
N SER A 10 -4.12 -4.67 -7.22
CA SER A 10 -3.14 -5.35 -6.39
C SER A 10 -1.90 -4.47 -6.20
N TYR A 11 -1.11 -4.72 -5.15
CA TYR A 11 0.14 -3.98 -4.98
C TYR A 11 1.10 -4.17 -6.16
N ASP A 12 1.16 -5.38 -6.72
CA ASP A 12 2.00 -5.67 -7.88
C ASP A 12 1.61 -4.81 -9.09
N ASP A 13 0.31 -4.64 -9.34
CA ASP A 13 -0.18 -3.77 -10.41
C ASP A 13 0.15 -2.30 -10.16
N VAL A 14 -0.04 -1.81 -8.93
CA VAL A 14 0.35 -0.44 -8.54
C VAL A 14 1.84 -0.22 -8.76
N ARG A 15 2.67 -1.17 -8.33
CA ARG A 15 4.13 -1.13 -8.52
C ARG A 15 4.51 -1.08 -9.99
N GLN A 16 3.87 -1.89 -10.83
CA GLN A 16 4.10 -1.86 -12.28
C GLN A 16 3.71 -0.52 -12.90
N VAL A 17 2.57 0.06 -12.51
CA VAL A 17 2.16 1.38 -12.98
C VAL A 17 3.18 2.45 -12.61
N ILE A 18 3.71 2.43 -11.39
CA ILE A 18 4.76 3.36 -10.93
C ILE A 18 6.02 3.26 -11.80
N LEU A 19 6.47 2.04 -12.09
CA LEU A 19 7.66 1.79 -12.93
C LEU A 19 7.43 2.21 -14.38
N GLN A 20 6.28 1.86 -14.97
CA GLN A 20 5.92 2.22 -16.33
C GLN A 20 5.78 3.74 -16.51
N TYR A 21 5.35 4.45 -15.48
CA TYR A 21 5.32 5.90 -15.47
C TYR A 21 6.74 6.52 -15.45
N GLY A 22 7.76 5.75 -15.07
CA GLY A 22 9.16 6.16 -15.07
C GLY A 22 9.72 6.54 -13.70
N PHE A 23 8.98 6.32 -12.61
CA PHE A 23 9.55 6.46 -11.27
C PHE A 23 10.57 5.35 -10.97
N GLN A 24 11.52 5.65 -10.09
CA GLN A 24 12.52 4.71 -9.61
C GLN A 24 12.30 4.46 -8.12
N PHE A 25 12.17 3.19 -7.72
CA PHE A 25 12.09 2.83 -6.30
C PHE A 25 13.47 2.93 -5.65
N GLU A 26 13.55 3.66 -4.53
CA GLU A 26 14.77 3.77 -3.70
C GLU A 26 14.70 2.89 -2.47
N LYS A 27 13.49 2.66 -1.95
CA LYS A 27 13.20 1.71 -0.87
C LYS A 27 11.88 1.03 -1.16
N GLU A 28 11.79 -0.26 -0.85
CA GLU A 28 10.57 -1.06 -0.94
C GLU A 28 10.60 -2.13 0.17
N GLU A 29 9.60 -2.14 1.03
CA GLU A 29 9.47 -3.04 2.18
C GLU A 29 8.03 -3.51 2.28
N THR A 30 7.81 -4.82 2.08
CA THR A 30 6.49 -5.45 2.11
C THR A 30 6.27 -6.19 3.43
N GLY A 31 4.99 -6.42 3.79
CA GLY A 31 4.66 -7.17 4.99
C GLY A 31 4.90 -6.40 6.30
N VAL A 32 4.96 -5.06 6.25
CA VAL A 32 5.13 -4.22 7.43
C VAL A 32 3.87 -4.33 8.29
N LYS A 33 3.97 -5.06 9.40
CA LYS A 33 2.85 -5.31 10.30
C LYS A 33 2.46 -4.03 11.04
N THR A 34 1.26 -3.55 10.78
CA THR A 34 0.70 -2.36 11.42
C THR A 34 -0.72 -2.60 11.93
N THR A 35 -1.17 -1.73 12.83
CA THR A 35 -2.56 -1.67 13.28
C THR A 35 -3.06 -0.25 13.08
N TYR A 36 -4.39 -0.07 13.00
CA TYR A 36 -4.99 1.24 12.89
C TYR A 36 -6.15 1.37 13.86
N THR A 37 -6.05 2.29 14.82
CA THR A 37 -7.08 2.53 15.86
C THR A 37 -7.51 1.27 16.64
N GLN A 38 -6.62 0.26 16.72
CA GLN A 38 -6.93 -1.01 17.37
C GLN A 38 -6.99 -0.85 18.90
N ASN A 39 -8.05 -1.38 19.51
CA ASN A 39 -8.11 -1.52 20.96
C ASN A 39 -7.24 -2.73 21.39
N PRO A 40 -6.15 -2.52 22.16
CA PRO A 40 -5.27 -3.61 22.57
C PRO A 40 -5.91 -4.56 23.59
N ARG A 41 -7.03 -4.16 24.20
CA ARG A 41 -7.80 -5.00 25.14
C ARG A 41 -8.93 -5.79 24.46
N SER A 42 -9.15 -5.59 23.16
CA SER A 42 -10.15 -6.34 22.41
C SER A 42 -9.68 -7.77 22.18
N MET A 43 -10.62 -8.73 22.25
CA MET A 43 -10.36 -10.12 21.88
C MET A 43 -10.11 -10.28 20.38
N LEU A 44 -10.82 -9.51 19.55
CA LEU A 44 -10.61 -9.46 18.11
C LEU A 44 -9.65 -8.31 17.76
N GLN A 45 -8.62 -8.61 16.99
CA GLN A 45 -7.63 -7.65 16.52
C GLN A 45 -7.49 -7.71 15.00
N TYR A 46 -7.41 -6.54 14.37
CA TYR A 46 -7.10 -6.41 12.95
C TYR A 46 -5.66 -5.95 12.79
N GLN A 47 -4.91 -6.68 11.95
CA GLN A 47 -3.55 -6.36 11.58
C GLN A 47 -3.47 -6.21 10.06
N TYR A 48 -2.72 -5.22 9.61
CA TYR A 48 -2.44 -4.99 8.20
C TYR A 48 -1.00 -5.39 7.90
N GLU A 49 -0.80 -6.06 6.77
CA GLU A 49 0.51 -6.27 6.16
C GLU A 49 0.73 -5.17 5.12
N SER A 50 1.19 -4.02 5.60
CA SER A 50 1.36 -2.83 4.78
C SER A 50 2.61 -2.92 3.90
N VAL A 51 2.63 -2.12 2.84
CA VAL A 51 3.84 -1.88 2.04
C VAL A 51 4.32 -0.46 2.26
N PHE A 52 5.61 -0.30 2.54
CA PHE A 52 6.27 0.99 2.66
C PHE A 52 7.30 1.13 1.55
N PHE A 53 7.22 2.20 0.77
CA PHE A 53 8.18 2.46 -0.29
C PHE A 53 8.51 3.94 -0.44
N VAL A 54 9.67 4.22 -1.01
CA VAL A 54 10.10 5.55 -1.46
C VAL A 54 10.38 5.46 -2.95
N ALA A 55 9.75 6.31 -3.74
CA ALA A 55 9.94 6.38 -5.18
C ALA A 55 10.35 7.80 -5.59
N ARG A 56 11.41 7.90 -6.41
CA ARG A 56 11.95 9.15 -6.91
C ARG A 56 11.60 9.33 -8.38
N LYS A 57 11.13 10.53 -8.73
CA LYS A 57 11.00 10.95 -10.13
C LYS A 57 12.41 11.24 -10.69
N PRO A 58 12.78 10.70 -11.87
CA PRO A 58 14.04 11.05 -12.53
C PRO A 58 14.17 12.56 -12.74
N ALA A 59 15.42 13.04 -12.79
CA ALA A 59 15.76 14.45 -13.01
C ALA A 59 15.34 14.94 -14.40
#